data_AF-A0A7W6K166-F1
#
_entry.id   AF-A0A7W6K166-F1
#
_cell.length_a   1.000
_cell.length_b   1.000
_cell.length_c   1.000
_cell.angle_alpha   90.00
_cell.angle_beta   90.00
_cell.angle_gamma   90.00
#
_symmetry.space_group_name_H-M   'P 1'
#
loop_
_entity.id
_entity.type
_entity.pdbx_description
1 polymer ?
#
loop_
_entity_poly.entity_id
_entity_poly.type
_entity_poly.pdbx_seq_one_letter_code
_entity_poly.pdbx_strand_id
1 'polypeptide(L)'
;MDVAFYADYIAGLRSVFAELDQHPERFQTFSLHVDLLAAGNLVVYETKRAKGQTDSVYFGRPASTGTSQKMTQAAAFSAIDRFFGLGQFVALKAEADVDAPSVKDEYPHCAVNFTYRKKGEPQFRSTLMIFIGFNDDADALAFAESENHRLVQAGERPFSGQKLFEWR
;
A
#
# COMPACT_ATOMS: atom_id res chain seq x y z
N MET A 1 2.34 15.98 19.96
CA MET A 1 1.77 15.79 18.62
C MET A 1 2.17 14.39 18.22
N ASP A 2 1.22 13.48 18.03
CA ASP A 2 1.49 12.04 18.00
C ASP A 2 1.51 11.55 16.54
N VAL A 3 2.67 11.11 16.07
CA VAL A 3 2.83 10.49 14.75
C VAL A 3 2.31 9.07 14.90
N ALA A 4 1.26 8.70 14.14
CA ALA A 4 0.81 7.32 14.15
C ALA A 4 1.77 6.46 13.34
N PHE A 5 2.34 5.46 14.01
CA PHE A 5 3.11 4.39 13.42
C PHE A 5 2.19 3.27 12.93
N TYR A 6 2.48 2.73 11.74
CA TYR A 6 1.60 1.81 11.01
C TYR A 6 2.13 0.37 10.90
N ALA A 7 3.20 -0.01 11.61
CA ALA A 7 3.75 -1.37 11.58
C ALA A 7 2.68 -2.47 11.78
N ASP A 8 1.86 -2.36 12.82
CA ASP A 8 0.78 -3.35 13.10
C ASP A 8 -0.26 -3.40 11.98
N TYR A 9 -0.60 -2.24 11.42
CA TYR A 9 -1.55 -2.14 10.33
C TYR A 9 -1.01 -2.82 9.05
N ILE A 10 0.26 -2.56 8.73
CA ILE A 10 0.94 -3.18 7.58
C ILE A 10 1.12 -4.67 7.78
N ALA A 11 1.42 -5.15 8.98
CA ALA A 11 1.46 -6.58 9.27
C ALA A 11 0.11 -7.25 9.00
N GLY A 12 -1.00 -6.59 9.38
CA GLY A 12 -2.35 -7.03 9.06
C GLY A 12 -2.63 -7.03 7.55
N LEU A 13 -2.29 -5.93 6.86
CA LEU A 13 -2.47 -5.79 5.41
C LEU A 13 -1.67 -6.83 4.63
N ARG A 14 -0.39 -7.04 5.00
CA ARG A 14 0.51 -8.05 4.44
C ARG A 14 -0.08 -9.45 4.56
N SER A 15 -0.67 -9.78 5.72
CA SER A 15 -1.33 -11.07 5.93
C SER A 15 -2.53 -11.26 4.98
N VAL A 16 -3.34 -10.21 4.78
CA VAL A 16 -4.48 -10.27 3.84
C VAL A 16 -4.00 -10.37 2.39
N PHE A 17 -2.93 -9.68 2.03
CA PHE A 17 -2.33 -9.76 0.68
C PHE A 17 -1.77 -11.15 0.39
N ALA A 18 -1.04 -11.74 1.34
CA ALA A 18 -0.54 -13.11 1.22
C ALA A 18 -1.70 -14.11 1.06
N GLU A 19 -2.79 -13.94 1.82
CA GLU A 19 -3.98 -14.76 1.63
C GLU A 19 -4.65 -14.53 0.27
N LEU A 20 -4.69 -13.30 -0.24
CA LEU A 20 -5.25 -13.00 -1.56
C LEU A 20 -4.43 -13.62 -2.69
N ASP A 21 -3.10 -13.56 -2.59
CA ASP A 21 -2.17 -14.14 -3.56
C ASP A 21 -2.25 -15.67 -3.60
N GLN A 22 -2.30 -16.32 -2.42
CA GLN A 22 -2.30 -17.78 -2.30
C GLN A 22 -3.70 -18.41 -2.43
N HIS A 23 -4.72 -17.72 -1.92
CA HIS A 23 -6.10 -18.23 -1.78
C HIS A 23 -7.15 -17.22 -2.29
N PRO A 24 -7.06 -16.77 -3.56
CA PRO A 24 -8.01 -15.80 -4.11
C PRO A 24 -9.46 -16.28 -4.05
N GLU A 25 -9.70 -17.60 -4.03
CA GLU A 25 -11.01 -18.25 -3.85
C GLU A 25 -11.71 -17.96 -2.52
N ARG A 26 -11.00 -17.50 -1.50
CA ARG A 26 -11.60 -17.08 -0.22
C ARG A 26 -12.26 -15.70 -0.32
N PHE A 27 -11.92 -14.95 -1.36
CA PHE A 27 -12.47 -13.63 -1.62
C PHE A 27 -13.62 -13.73 -2.62
N GLN A 28 -14.76 -13.13 -2.26
CA GLN A 28 -15.93 -13.04 -3.15
C GLN A 28 -15.66 -12.06 -4.28
N THR A 29 -15.09 -10.89 -3.94
CA THR A 29 -14.70 -9.83 -4.86
C THR A 29 -13.49 -9.10 -4.28
N PHE A 30 -12.59 -8.63 -5.13
CA PHE A 30 -11.51 -7.74 -4.72
C PHE A 30 -11.06 -6.85 -5.88
N SER A 31 -10.44 -5.73 -5.55
CA SER A 31 -9.71 -4.84 -6.44
C SER A 31 -8.50 -4.36 -5.67
N LEU A 32 -7.32 -4.75 -6.11
CA LEU A 32 -6.06 -4.40 -5.50
C LEU A 32 -5.19 -3.74 -6.55
N HIS A 33 -4.76 -2.52 -6.27
CA HIS A 33 -3.80 -1.76 -7.04
C HIS A 33 -2.70 -1.27 -6.08
N VAL A 34 -1.46 -1.56 -6.42
CA VAL A 34 -0.29 -1.21 -5.61
C VAL A 34 0.77 -0.63 -6.51
N ASP A 35 1.23 0.57 -6.18
CA ASP A 35 2.40 1.20 -6.80
C ASP A 35 3.49 1.33 -5.75
N LEU A 36 4.57 0.56 -5.90
CA LEU A 36 5.74 0.58 -5.04
C LEU A 36 6.88 1.29 -5.76
N LEU A 37 7.40 2.38 -5.17
CA LEU A 37 8.65 3.00 -5.55
C LEU A 37 9.71 2.71 -4.50
N ALA A 38 10.83 2.12 -4.92
CA ALA A 38 11.97 1.83 -4.06
C ALA A 38 13.28 1.99 -4.84
N ALA A 39 14.15 2.89 -4.37
CA ALA A 39 15.44 3.20 -5.01
C ALA A 39 15.30 3.50 -6.52
N GLY A 40 14.29 4.30 -6.88
CA GLY A 40 13.97 4.67 -8.27
C GLY A 40 13.33 3.56 -9.12
N ASN A 41 13.15 2.35 -8.60
CA ASN A 41 12.42 1.28 -9.28
C ASN A 41 10.94 1.38 -8.95
N LEU A 42 10.09 1.34 -9.97
CA LEU A 42 8.64 1.22 -9.81
C LEU A 42 8.23 -0.24 -10.01
N VAL A 43 7.38 -0.75 -9.13
CA VAL A 43 6.68 -2.03 -9.26
C VAL A 43 5.19 -1.77 -9.14
N VAL A 44 4.42 -2.28 -10.09
CA VAL A 44 2.96 -2.18 -10.08
C VAL A 44 2.36 -3.57 -10.01
N TYR A 45 1.45 -3.74 -9.06
CA TYR A 45 0.68 -4.95 -8.85
C TYR A 45 -0.80 -4.61 -8.88
N GLU A 46 -1.46 -5.02 -9.96
CA GLU A 46 -2.89 -4.85 -10.13
C GLU A 46 -3.56 -6.22 -10.26
N THR A 47 -4.56 -6.48 -9.42
CA THR A 47 -5.40 -7.67 -9.54
C THR A 47 -6.81 -7.36 -9.11
N LYS A 48 -7.77 -7.85 -9.89
CA LYS A 48 -9.18 -7.58 -9.68
C LYS A 48 -9.99 -8.82 -9.91
N ARG A 49 -10.89 -9.12 -8.98
CA ARG A 49 -11.88 -10.19 -9.10
C ARG A 49 -13.29 -9.63 -9.07
N ALA A 50 -14.02 -9.89 -10.15
CA ALA A 50 -15.43 -9.58 -10.27
C ALA A 50 -16.16 -10.73 -10.97
N LYS A 51 -17.38 -11.06 -10.51
CA LYS A 51 -18.24 -12.09 -11.12
C LYS A 51 -17.53 -13.44 -11.35
N GLY A 52 -16.63 -13.82 -10.44
CA GLY A 52 -15.89 -15.09 -10.52
C GLY A 52 -14.67 -15.09 -11.44
N GLN A 53 -14.45 -14.03 -12.23
CA GLN A 53 -13.26 -13.87 -13.07
C GLN A 53 -12.23 -13.02 -12.34
N THR A 54 -10.95 -13.37 -12.49
CA THR A 54 -9.81 -12.62 -11.97
C THR A 54 -9.01 -12.09 -13.15
N ASP A 55 -8.82 -10.78 -13.20
CA ASP A 55 -7.95 -10.09 -14.13
C ASP A 55 -6.74 -9.56 -13.38
N SER A 56 -5.55 -9.56 -13.99
CA SER A 56 -4.33 -9.17 -13.30
C SER A 56 -3.25 -8.64 -14.24
N VAL A 57 -2.59 -7.58 -13.81
CA VAL A 57 -1.52 -6.91 -14.54
C VAL A 57 -0.36 -6.65 -13.59
N TYR A 58 0.84 -7.05 -14.02
CA TYR A 58 2.06 -6.86 -13.25
C TYR A 58 3.15 -6.29 -14.15
N PHE A 59 3.69 -5.14 -13.77
CA PHE A 59 4.79 -4.52 -14.48
C PHE A 59 5.76 -3.86 -13.52
N GLY A 60 6.96 -3.61 -14.01
CA GLY A 60 7.93 -2.80 -13.30
C GLY A 60 8.73 -1.94 -14.25
N ARG A 61 9.26 -0.87 -13.70
CA ARG A 61 10.10 0.08 -14.42
C ARG A 61 11.37 0.25 -13.59
N PRO A 62 12.46 -0.44 -13.97
CA PRO A 62 13.73 -0.30 -13.29
C PRO A 62 14.30 1.11 -13.44
N ALA A 63 14.98 1.61 -12.42
CA ALA A 63 15.66 2.90 -12.48
C ALA A 63 16.72 2.95 -13.58
N SER A 64 17.39 1.81 -13.83
CA SER A 64 18.51 1.70 -14.78
C SER A 64 18.10 1.84 -16.25
N THR A 65 16.87 1.48 -16.60
CA THR A 65 16.38 1.51 -17.99
C THR A 65 15.27 2.52 -18.21
N GLY A 66 14.57 2.93 -17.15
CA GLY A 66 13.39 3.80 -17.23
C GLY A 66 12.23 3.23 -18.06
N THR A 67 12.34 1.98 -18.52
CA THR A 67 11.39 1.36 -19.44
C THR A 67 10.51 0.36 -18.70
N SER A 68 9.20 0.51 -18.85
CA SER A 68 8.23 -0.42 -18.26
C SER A 68 8.31 -1.78 -18.94
N GLN A 69 8.40 -2.83 -18.15
CA GLN A 69 8.44 -4.21 -18.60
C GLN A 69 7.45 -5.07 -17.80
N LYS A 70 6.83 -6.04 -18.46
CA LYS A 70 5.96 -7.02 -17.81
C LYS A 70 6.79 -7.87 -16.83
N MET A 71 6.22 -8.20 -15.70
CA MET A 71 6.82 -9.11 -14.73
C MET A 71 5.87 -10.24 -14.34
N THR A 72 6.41 -11.25 -13.65
CA THR A 72 5.59 -12.32 -13.09
C THR A 72 4.90 -11.85 -11.82
N GLN A 73 3.75 -12.43 -11.50
CA GLN A 73 3.04 -12.20 -10.24
C GLN A 73 3.96 -12.41 -9.03
N ALA A 74 4.70 -13.52 -9.01
CA ALA A 74 5.61 -13.86 -7.92
C ALA A 74 6.71 -12.82 -7.71
N ALA A 75 7.24 -12.23 -8.78
CA ALA A 75 8.25 -11.17 -8.68
C ALA A 75 7.66 -9.87 -8.13
N ALA A 76 6.48 -9.47 -8.62
CA ALA A 76 5.77 -8.28 -8.15
C ALA A 76 5.38 -8.41 -6.67
N PHE A 77 4.77 -9.55 -6.31
CA PHE A 77 4.39 -9.87 -4.94
C PHE A 77 5.61 -9.89 -4.01
N SER A 78 6.72 -10.52 -4.41
CA SER A 78 7.93 -10.56 -3.60
C SER A 78 8.52 -9.16 -3.34
N ALA A 79 8.43 -8.23 -4.30
CA ALA A 79 8.87 -6.85 -4.08
C ALA A 79 7.99 -6.14 -3.03
N ILE A 80 6.67 -6.29 -3.13
CA ILE A 80 5.71 -5.71 -2.18
C ILE A 80 5.84 -6.35 -0.79
N ASP A 81 6.00 -7.66 -0.72
CA ASP A 81 6.18 -8.39 0.55
C ASP A 81 7.45 -7.96 1.28
N ARG A 82 8.55 -7.70 0.54
CA ARG A 82 9.77 -7.12 1.11
C ARG A 82 9.54 -5.72 1.66
N PHE A 83 8.81 -4.87 0.93
CA PHE A 83 8.45 -3.54 1.43
C PHE A 83 7.61 -3.62 2.71
N PHE A 84 6.59 -4.47 2.75
CA PHE A 84 5.78 -4.69 3.96
C PHE A 84 6.52 -5.44 5.08
N GLY A 85 7.73 -5.92 4.82
CA GLY A 85 8.63 -6.51 5.82
C GLY A 85 9.54 -5.50 6.51
N LEU A 86 9.47 -4.22 6.18
CA LEU A 86 10.20 -3.15 6.87
C LEU A 86 9.70 -2.97 8.31
N GLY A 87 10.54 -2.39 9.17
CA GLY A 87 10.30 -2.35 10.62
C GLY A 87 9.21 -1.37 11.03
N GLN A 88 9.11 -0.22 10.34
CA GLN A 88 8.14 0.82 10.69
C GLN A 88 7.59 1.54 9.46
N PHE A 89 6.39 2.10 9.61
CA PHE A 89 5.71 2.82 8.53
C PHE A 89 5.02 4.08 9.03
N VAL A 90 4.98 5.07 8.15
CA VAL A 90 4.14 6.27 8.27
C VAL A 90 3.20 6.31 7.08
N ALA A 91 1.97 6.80 7.25
CA ALA A 91 0.99 6.91 6.18
C ALA A 91 0.69 8.37 5.81
N LEU A 92 0.47 8.61 4.52
CA LEU A 92 -0.07 9.84 3.96
C LEU A 92 -1.49 9.59 3.45
N LYS A 93 -2.39 10.60 3.55
CA LYS A 93 -3.66 10.56 2.80
C LYS A 93 -3.38 10.79 1.34
N ALA A 94 -4.09 10.05 0.48
CA ALA A 94 -4.04 10.20 -0.97
C ALA A 94 -4.55 11.57 -1.48
N GLU A 95 -5.19 12.38 -0.62
CA GLU A 95 -5.59 13.78 -0.92
C GLU A 95 -4.44 14.79 -0.74
N ALA A 96 -3.32 14.37 -0.14
CA ALA A 96 -2.09 15.17 -0.23
C ALA A 96 -1.68 15.15 -1.70
N ASP A 97 -1.76 16.32 -2.31
CA ASP A 97 -1.45 16.64 -3.71
C ASP A 97 -0.51 15.60 -4.35
N VAL A 98 -0.87 15.03 -5.49
CA VAL A 98 0.02 14.08 -6.20
C VAL A 98 1.25 14.81 -6.76
N ASP A 99 1.23 16.16 -6.73
CA ASP A 99 2.38 17.05 -6.88
C ASP A 99 3.09 17.39 -5.55
N ALA A 100 2.80 16.66 -4.45
CA ALA A 100 3.53 16.77 -3.20
C ALA A 100 5.01 16.52 -3.50
N PRO A 101 5.86 17.56 -3.36
CA PRO A 101 7.20 17.53 -3.90
C PRO A 101 7.99 16.47 -3.15
N SER A 102 8.32 15.39 -3.86
CA SER A 102 9.29 14.38 -3.48
C SER A 102 9.09 13.84 -2.05
N VAL A 103 8.29 12.78 -1.88
CA VAL A 103 8.78 11.72 -0.99
C VAL A 103 10.14 11.37 -1.58
N LYS A 104 11.21 11.85 -0.94
CA LYS A 104 12.56 11.75 -1.48
C LYS A 104 12.76 10.30 -1.90
N ASP A 105 13.38 10.07 -3.07
CA ASP A 105 13.77 8.74 -3.57
C ASP A 105 14.60 7.93 -2.54
N GLU A 106 15.07 8.61 -1.49
CA GLU A 106 15.72 8.09 -0.30
C GLU A 106 14.87 7.07 0.49
N TYR A 107 13.54 7.23 0.57
CA TYR A 107 12.69 6.29 1.31
C TYR A 107 11.75 5.52 0.37
N PRO A 108 11.64 4.19 0.54
CA PRO A 108 10.68 3.41 -0.22
C PRO A 108 9.25 3.79 0.18
N HIS A 109 8.37 3.91 -0.81
CA HIS A 109 6.97 4.22 -0.58
C HIS A 109 6.04 3.42 -1.47
N CYS A 110 4.84 3.16 -0.95
CA CYS A 110 3.87 2.27 -1.56
C CYS A 110 2.47 2.89 -1.49
N ALA A 111 1.92 3.26 -2.64
CA ALA A 111 0.52 3.59 -2.76
C ALA A 111 -0.30 2.30 -2.81
N VAL A 112 -1.29 2.18 -1.93
CA VAL A 112 -2.18 1.01 -1.85
C VAL A 112 -3.61 1.49 -2.03
N ASN A 113 -4.26 0.98 -3.07
CA ASN A 113 -5.71 1.04 -3.24
C ASN A 113 -6.25 -0.40 -3.22
N PHE A 114 -6.88 -0.77 -2.12
CA PHE A 114 -7.37 -2.12 -1.92
C PHE A 114 -8.81 -2.11 -1.43
N THR A 115 -9.68 -2.77 -2.17
CA THR A 115 -11.06 -3.04 -1.75
C THR A 115 -11.32 -4.53 -1.88
N TYR A 116 -11.90 -5.15 -0.85
CA TYR A 116 -12.21 -6.57 -0.88
C TYR A 116 -13.43 -6.93 -0.04
N ARG A 117 -13.97 -8.11 -0.35
CA ARG A 117 -14.99 -8.79 0.45
C ARG A 117 -14.66 -10.27 0.51
N LYS A 118 -14.47 -10.80 1.72
CA LYS A 118 -14.31 -12.24 1.93
C LYS A 118 -15.65 -12.95 1.81
N LYS A 119 -15.63 -14.22 1.39
CA LYS A 119 -16.83 -15.05 1.38
C LYS A 119 -17.40 -15.17 2.79
N GLY A 120 -18.71 -15.00 2.93
CA GLY A 120 -19.39 -15.04 4.23
C GLY A 120 -19.34 -13.72 5.01
N GLU A 121 -18.52 -12.74 4.62
CA GLU A 121 -18.57 -11.41 5.24
C GLU A 121 -19.70 -10.57 4.62
N PRO A 122 -20.48 -9.83 5.44
CA PRO A 122 -21.59 -9.01 4.94
C PRO A 122 -21.12 -7.69 4.32
N GLN A 123 -19.91 -7.21 4.66
CA GLN A 123 -19.43 -5.88 4.31
C GLN A 123 -18.13 -5.93 3.49
N PHE A 124 -17.91 -4.88 2.71
CA PHE A 124 -16.64 -4.63 2.03
C PHE A 124 -15.68 -3.94 2.99
N ARG A 125 -14.38 -4.22 2.83
CA ARG A 125 -13.30 -3.51 3.47
C ARG A 125 -12.52 -2.76 2.38
N SER A 126 -12.14 -1.52 2.65
CA SER A 126 -11.39 -0.67 1.71
C SER A 126 -10.23 0.02 2.39
N THR A 127 -9.19 0.34 1.62
CA THR A 127 -7.98 1.04 2.06
C THR A 127 -7.43 1.83 0.88
N LEU A 128 -7.19 3.12 1.09
CA LEU A 128 -6.52 4.00 0.14
C LEU A 128 -5.50 4.87 0.89
N MET A 129 -4.23 4.50 0.85
CA MET A 129 -3.16 5.19 1.56
C MET A 129 -1.83 5.08 0.82
N ILE A 130 -0.94 6.03 1.09
CA ILE A 130 0.46 5.94 0.68
C ILE A 130 1.26 5.67 1.95
N PHE A 131 1.99 4.56 1.97
CA PHE A 131 2.87 4.20 3.08
C PHE A 131 4.30 4.53 2.72
N ILE A 132 5.04 5.11 3.66
CA ILE A 132 6.49 5.26 3.60
C ILE A 132 7.07 4.24 4.58
N GLY A 133 8.02 3.43 4.12
CA GLY A 133 8.64 2.38 4.91
C GLY A 133 10.01 2.76 5.44
N PHE A 134 10.29 2.36 6.68
CA PHE A 134 11.51 2.64 7.43
C PHE A 134 12.07 1.35 8.03
N ASN A 135 13.38 1.28 8.20
CA ASN A 135 14.01 0.08 8.77
C ASN A 135 13.70 -0.10 10.25
N ASP A 136 13.57 0.99 11.00
CA ASP A 136 13.31 0.99 12.44
C ASP A 136 12.52 2.21 12.90
N ASP A 137 12.17 2.22 14.19
CA ASP A 137 11.37 3.28 14.82
C ASP A 137 12.13 4.62 14.89
N ALA A 138 13.45 4.60 14.99
CA ALA A 138 14.26 5.82 15.13
C ALA A 138 14.29 6.61 13.82
N ASP A 139 14.45 5.89 12.70
CA ASP A 139 14.41 6.46 11.36
C ASP A 139 13.02 7.04 11.04
N ALA A 140 11.96 6.28 11.36
CA ALA A 140 10.58 6.74 11.19
C ALA A 140 10.26 7.98 12.03
N LEU A 141 10.76 8.04 13.28
CA LEU A 141 10.59 9.20 14.16
C LEU A 141 11.34 10.41 13.63
N ALA A 142 12.61 10.26 13.22
CA ALA A 142 13.41 11.34 12.67
C ALA A 142 12.79 11.93 11.39
N PHE A 143 12.28 11.06 10.51
CA PHE A 143 11.54 11.49 9.33
C PHE A 143 10.30 12.30 9.72
N ALA A 144 9.50 11.79 10.66
CA ALA A 144 8.26 12.45 11.06
C ALA A 144 8.46 13.79 11.77
N GLU A 145 9.53 13.93 12.56
CA GLU A 145 9.94 15.20 13.15
C GLU A 145 10.39 16.22 12.09
N SER A 146 11.01 15.76 10.99
CA SER A 146 11.48 16.63 9.91
C SER A 146 10.36 17.11 8.96
N GLU A 147 9.35 16.26 8.71
CA GLU A 147 8.24 16.51 7.77
C GLU A 147 6.94 16.96 8.47
N ASN A 148 7.07 17.46 9.71
CA ASN A 148 6.01 17.71 10.69
C ASN A 148 4.81 18.57 10.20
N HIS A 149 4.92 19.21 9.04
CA HIS A 149 3.88 20.07 8.43
C HIS A 149 3.12 19.40 7.27
N ARG A 150 3.60 18.27 6.73
CA ARG A 150 3.03 17.59 5.55
C ARG A 150 2.42 16.22 5.84
N LEU A 151 2.81 15.61 6.96
CA LEU A 151 2.25 14.34 7.40
C LEU A 151 0.82 14.54 7.91
N VAL A 152 -0.09 13.69 7.46
CA VAL A 152 -1.48 13.72 7.94
C VAL A 152 -1.46 13.43 9.42
N GLN A 153 -1.94 14.39 10.22
CA GLN A 153 -2.21 14.21 11.63
C GLN A 153 -3.21 13.05 11.80
N ALA A 154 -2.68 11.91 12.26
CA ALA A 154 -3.41 10.67 12.48
C ALA A 154 -4.22 10.70 13.79
N GLY A 155 -4.93 11.81 14.06
CA GLY A 155 -5.88 11.88 15.18
C GLY A 155 -7.05 10.90 15.01
N GLU A 156 -7.32 10.47 13.78
CA GLU A 156 -8.23 9.37 13.48
C GLU A 156 -7.46 8.32 12.70
N ARG A 157 -7.14 7.21 13.37
CA ARG A 157 -6.80 5.97 12.68
C ARG A 157 -7.96 5.71 11.70
N PRO A 158 -7.73 5.63 10.39
CA PRO A 158 -8.75 5.14 9.49
C PRO A 158 -9.19 3.78 10.06
N PHE A 159 -10.51 3.62 10.28
CA PHE A 159 -11.21 2.59 11.08
C PHE A 159 -11.75 3.00 12.47
N SER A 160 -11.59 4.25 12.96
CA SER A 160 -12.34 4.72 14.15
C SER A 160 -13.68 5.44 13.86
N GLY A 161 -14.04 5.66 12.58
CA GLY A 161 -15.26 6.38 12.19
C GLY A 161 -16.05 5.70 11.06
N GLN A 162 -17.38 5.77 11.14
CA GLN A 162 -18.31 5.25 10.12
C GLN A 162 -18.08 5.93 8.76
N LYS A 163 -17.87 5.10 7.73
CA LYS A 163 -17.92 5.42 6.29
C LYS A 163 -16.77 6.31 5.78
N LEU A 164 -15.66 5.67 5.39
CA LEU A 164 -14.82 6.19 4.31
C LEU A 164 -15.32 5.60 2.99
N PHE A 165 -16.05 6.47 2.28
CA PHE A 165 -16.94 6.20 1.17
C PHE A 165 -16.26 5.64 -0.09
N GLU A 166 -17.09 4.89 -0.80
CA GLU A 166 -17.12 4.63 -2.24
C GLU A 166 -16.58 5.78 -3.08
N TRP A 167 -15.88 5.47 -4.16
CA TRP A 167 -15.92 6.28 -5.37
C TRP A 167 -16.40 5.43 -6.55
N ARG A 168 -17.18 6.10 -7.40
CA ARG A 168 -18.08 5.58 -8.45
C ARG A 168 -17.45 4.65 -9.46
#